data_AF-A0A0L7LNJ1-F1
#
_entry.id   AF-A0A0L7LNJ1-F1
#
_cell.length_a   1.000
_cell.length_b   1.000
_cell.length_c   1.000
_cell.angle_alpha   90.00
_cell.angle_beta   90.00
_cell.angle_gamma   90.00
#
_symmetry.space_group_name_H-M   'P 1'
#
loop_
_entity.id
_entity.type
_entity.pdbx_description
1 polymer ?
#
loop_
_entity_poly.entity_id
_entity_poly.type
_entity_poly.pdbx_seq_one_letter_code
_entity_poly.pdbx_strand_id
1 'polypeptide(L)'
;MNTAGPSAPSTSASTQEYKIRVPKNGKKKYHVMRYNATLNVDFAKWQHVKMERENNIREFKGFDEDMPKFGAGSEYGRDIREEARRKKFGIISRKYKPEDQPWILKVGGKTGKK
;
A
#
# COMPACT_ATOMS: atom_id res chain seq x y z
N MET A 1 -30.96 58.04 32.28
CA MET A 1 -30.58 56.67 32.69
C MET A 1 -30.27 55.89 31.43
N ASN A 2 -28.99 55.71 31.07
CA ASN A 2 -28.57 54.79 30.00
C ASN A 2 -27.46 53.91 30.58
N THR A 3 -27.72 52.61 30.69
CA THR A 3 -26.79 51.60 31.18
C THR A 3 -25.93 51.09 30.03
N ALA A 4 -24.62 51.38 30.08
CA ALA A 4 -23.63 50.74 29.22
C ALA A 4 -23.44 49.29 29.67
N GLY A 5 -23.75 48.33 28.79
CA GLY A 5 -23.54 46.91 29.02
C GLY A 5 -22.05 46.51 28.95
N PRO A 6 -21.66 45.38 29.58
CA PRO A 6 -20.26 44.98 29.66
C PRO A 6 -19.73 44.55 28.30
N SER A 7 -18.62 45.16 27.86
CA SER A 7 -17.84 44.74 26.70
C SER A 7 -17.26 43.35 26.93
N ALA A 8 -17.65 42.37 26.11
CA ALA A 8 -17.10 41.03 26.13
C ALA A 8 -15.57 41.07 25.87
N PRO A 9 -14.76 40.28 26.60
CA PRO A 9 -13.32 40.23 26.36
C PRO A 9 -13.05 39.58 24.99
N SER A 10 -12.42 40.34 24.10
CA SER A 10 -11.87 39.83 22.84
C SER A 10 -10.83 38.77 23.16
N THR A 11 -11.08 37.52 22.77
CA THR A 11 -10.10 36.43 22.86
C THR A 11 -8.91 36.76 21.95
N SER A 12 -7.84 37.26 22.57
CA SER A 12 -6.57 37.51 21.90
C SER A 12 -6.02 36.19 21.36
N ALA A 13 -5.98 36.02 20.05
CA ALA A 13 -5.43 34.83 19.41
C ALA A 13 -3.93 34.71 19.76
N SER A 14 -3.56 33.68 20.51
CA SER A 14 -2.17 33.41 20.87
C SER A 14 -1.44 32.77 19.68
N THR A 15 -0.56 33.51 19.03
CA THR A 15 0.33 32.97 17.97
C THR A 15 1.45 32.16 18.60
N GLN A 16 1.59 30.89 18.19
CA GLN A 16 2.70 30.03 18.59
C GLN A 16 3.64 29.80 17.41
N GLU A 17 4.93 30.09 17.61
CA GLU A 17 5.96 29.90 16.61
C GLU A 17 6.75 28.61 16.87
N TYR A 18 6.98 27.83 15.82
CA TYR A 18 7.70 26.56 15.90
C TYR A 18 8.81 26.50 14.84
N LYS A 19 10.00 26.03 15.25
CA LYS A 19 11.11 25.76 14.33
C LYS A 19 10.95 24.38 13.68
N ILE A 20 10.58 24.36 12.41
CA ILE A 20 10.44 23.12 11.63
C ILE A 20 11.79 22.78 10.97
N ARG A 21 12.17 21.49 11.00
CA ARG A 21 13.37 20.98 10.32
C ARG A 21 12.99 19.82 9.40
N VAL A 22 13.64 19.75 8.24
CA VAL A 22 13.52 18.65 7.28
C VAL A 22 14.88 17.93 7.16
N PRO A 23 15.11 16.87 7.93
CA PRO A 23 16.33 16.08 7.83
C PRO A 23 16.41 15.37 6.48
N LYS A 24 17.55 15.48 5.79
CA LYS A 24 17.76 14.85 4.48
C LYS A 24 18.25 13.40 4.56
N ASN A 25 18.95 13.05 5.64
CA ASN A 25 19.61 11.75 5.79
C ASN A 25 18.96 10.95 6.93
N GLY A 26 17.82 10.31 6.63
CA GLY A 26 17.15 9.39 7.55
C GLY A 26 17.60 7.95 7.33
N LYS A 27 17.93 7.22 8.40
CA LYS A 27 18.16 5.76 8.36
C LYS A 27 16.85 4.96 8.26
N LYS A 28 15.69 5.60 8.50
CA LYS A 28 14.36 4.98 8.53
C LYS A 28 13.52 5.50 7.36
N LYS A 29 12.75 4.61 6.73
CA LYS A 29 11.72 4.97 5.76
C LYS A 29 10.40 5.17 6.47
N TYR A 30 9.71 6.26 6.18
CA TYR A 30 8.40 6.58 6.75
C TYR A 30 7.32 6.23 5.72
N HIS A 31 6.32 5.48 6.15
CA HIS A 31 5.19 5.08 5.33
C HIS A 31 3.88 5.38 6.07
N VAL A 32 2.81 5.59 5.31
CA VAL A 32 1.47 5.83 5.86
C VAL A 32 0.66 4.55 5.71
N MET A 33 0.10 4.08 6.82
CA MET A 33 -0.88 2.99 6.85
C MET A 33 -2.26 3.60 7.13
N ARG A 34 -3.23 3.29 6.27
CA ARG A 34 -4.59 3.82 6.36
C ARG A 34 -5.58 2.70 6.65
N TYR A 35 -6.50 2.94 7.57
CA TYR A 35 -7.65 2.08 7.84
C TYR A 35 -8.93 2.74 7.34
N ASN A 36 -9.90 1.91 6.95
CA ASN A 36 -11.25 2.38 6.71
C ASN A 36 -11.91 2.70 8.06
N ALA A 37 -12.56 3.86 8.17
CA ALA A 37 -13.25 4.29 9.38
C ALA A 37 -14.36 3.31 9.80
N THR A 38 -14.99 2.64 8.84
CA THR A 38 -16.07 1.67 9.09
C THR A 38 -15.60 0.36 9.73
N LEU A 39 -14.29 0.09 9.74
CA LEU A 39 -13.73 -1.12 10.35
C LEU A 39 -13.51 -0.97 11.87
N ASN A 40 -13.76 0.22 12.44
CA ASN A 40 -13.65 0.51 13.87
C ASN A 40 -12.38 -0.08 14.51
N VAL A 41 -11.24 0.09 13.83
CA VAL A 41 -9.96 -0.46 14.26
C VAL A 41 -9.51 0.20 15.55
N ASP A 42 -9.32 -0.64 16.58
CA ASP A 42 -8.95 -0.21 17.93
C ASP A 42 -7.59 -0.80 18.31
N PHE A 43 -6.58 0.08 18.38
CA PHE A 43 -5.20 -0.29 18.66
C PHE A 43 -4.99 -0.73 20.11
N ALA A 44 -5.85 -0.33 21.05
CA ALA A 44 -5.73 -0.74 22.45
C ALA A 44 -5.97 -2.25 22.62
N LYS A 45 -6.72 -2.86 21.69
CA LYS A 45 -7.01 -4.31 21.70
C LYS A 45 -5.87 -5.17 21.14
N TRP A 46 -4.85 -4.56 20.54
CA TRP A 46 -3.78 -5.29 19.87
C TRP A 46 -2.71 -5.71 20.87
N GLN A 47 -2.55 -7.02 21.05
CA GLN A 47 -1.52 -7.58 21.94
C GLN A 47 -0.27 -8.01 21.17
N HIS A 48 -0.47 -8.67 20.03
CA HIS A 48 0.61 -9.17 19.18
C HIS A 48 0.31 -8.84 17.73
N VAL A 49 1.28 -8.24 17.05
CA VAL A 49 1.15 -7.77 15.67
C VAL A 49 2.36 -8.25 14.87
N LYS A 50 2.11 -8.82 13.69
CA LYS A 50 3.15 -9.20 12.73
C LYS A 50 2.86 -8.51 11.40
N MET A 51 3.83 -7.76 10.89
CA MET A 51 3.74 -7.09 9.59
C MET A 51 4.80 -7.66 8.66
N GLU A 52 4.36 -8.23 7.54
CA GLU A 52 5.24 -8.93 6.59
C GLU A 52 4.91 -8.48 5.15
N ARG A 53 5.84 -8.68 4.22
CA ARG A 53 5.51 -8.66 2.79
C ARG A 53 4.81 -9.96 2.44
N GLU A 54 3.74 -9.89 1.65
CA GLU A 54 3.12 -11.12 1.14
C GLU A 54 4.09 -11.87 0.21
N ASN A 55 4.19 -13.18 0.39
CA ASN A 55 5.00 -14.05 -0.47
C ASN A 55 4.14 -14.61 -1.60
N ASN A 56 3.78 -13.77 -2.57
CA ASN A 56 2.92 -14.14 -3.69
C ASN A 56 3.74 -14.59 -4.92
N ILE A 57 4.99 -15.01 -4.72
CA ILE A 57 5.91 -15.39 -5.81
C ILE A 57 5.39 -16.57 -6.63
N ARG A 58 4.60 -17.46 -6.04
CA ARG A 58 4.01 -18.62 -6.72
C ARG A 58 2.86 -18.23 -7.64
N GLU A 59 2.01 -17.31 -7.20
CA GLU A 59 0.89 -16.77 -7.99
C GLU A 59 1.37 -15.87 -9.12
N PHE A 60 2.46 -15.15 -8.89
CA PHE A 60 3.09 -14.30 -9.90
C PHE A 60 3.58 -15.09 -11.12
N LYS A 61 4.06 -16.33 -10.93
CA LYS A 61 4.57 -17.18 -12.02
C LYS A 61 3.46 -17.91 -12.78
N GLY A 62 2.34 -18.23 -12.13
CA GLY A 62 1.24 -19.00 -12.73
C GLY A 62 0.55 -18.28 -13.90
N PHE A 63 0.55 -16.95 -13.91
CA PHE A 63 -0.15 -16.21 -14.97
C PHE A 63 0.54 -16.30 -16.35
N ASP A 64 1.86 -16.52 -16.40
CA ASP A 64 2.60 -16.70 -17.65
C ASP A 64 2.70 -18.19 -18.07
N GLU A 65 2.43 -19.14 -17.16
CA GLU A 65 2.63 -20.59 -17.39
C GLU A 65 1.34 -21.38 -17.69
N ASP A 66 0.15 -20.81 -17.51
CA ASP A 66 -1.14 -21.48 -17.74
C ASP A 66 -1.57 -21.60 -19.22
N MET A 67 -0.67 -21.33 -20.17
CA MET A 67 -0.94 -21.52 -21.60
C MET A 67 -0.32 -22.83 -22.10
N PRO A 68 -1.11 -23.88 -22.42
CA PRO A 68 -0.57 -25.14 -22.91
C PRO A 68 0.16 -24.93 -24.23
N LYS A 69 1.48 -25.16 -24.24
CA LYS A 69 2.33 -24.98 -25.42
C LYS A 69 2.07 -26.02 -26.52
N PHE A 70 1.53 -27.18 -26.16
CA PHE A 70 1.18 -28.25 -27.11
C PHE A 70 -0.14 -28.91 -26.69
N GLY A 71 -1.10 -29.04 -27.61
CA GLY A 71 -2.40 -29.66 -27.38
C GLY A 71 -3.56 -29.04 -28.18
N ALA A 72 -4.76 -29.61 -28.04
CA ALA A 72 -5.99 -29.10 -28.65
C ALA A 72 -6.33 -27.72 -28.07
N GLY A 73 -6.38 -26.69 -28.93
CA GLY A 73 -6.51 -25.27 -28.55
C GLY A 73 -5.27 -24.42 -28.86
N SER A 74 -4.20 -25.01 -29.40
CA SER A 74 -3.04 -24.26 -29.90
C SER A 74 -3.38 -23.51 -31.21
N GLU A 75 -3.34 -22.18 -31.15
CA GLU A 75 -3.58 -21.32 -32.32
C GLU A 75 -2.32 -21.30 -33.21
N TYR A 76 -2.42 -21.91 -34.40
CA TYR A 76 -1.40 -21.85 -35.44
C TYR A 76 -1.02 -20.39 -35.76
N GLY A 77 0.27 -20.04 -35.62
CA GLY A 77 0.79 -18.69 -35.88
C GLY A 77 0.94 -17.78 -34.65
N ARG A 78 0.65 -18.26 -33.43
CA ARG A 78 0.95 -17.51 -32.20
C ARG A 78 2.44 -17.22 -32.03
N ASP A 79 3.30 -18.21 -32.21
CA ASP A 79 4.75 -18.03 -32.02
C ASP A 79 5.31 -16.92 -32.93
N ILE A 80 4.88 -16.87 -34.18
CA ILE A 80 5.30 -15.85 -35.16
C ILE A 80 4.75 -14.46 -34.78
N ARG A 81 3.49 -14.37 -34.33
CA ARG A 81 2.87 -13.12 -33.89
C ARG A 81 3.46 -12.61 -32.57
N GLU A 82 3.75 -13.52 -31.65
CA GLU A 82 4.32 -13.22 -30.35
C GLU A 82 5.80 -12.85 -30.47
N GLU A 83 6.55 -13.43 -31.41
CA GLU A 83 7.92 -13.06 -31.73
C GLU A 83 7.99 -11.68 -32.42
N ALA A 84 7.07 -11.37 -33.33
CA ALA A 84 6.94 -10.03 -33.94
C ALA A 84 6.53 -8.96 -32.91
N ARG A 85 5.60 -9.29 -32.02
CA ARG A 85 5.19 -8.42 -30.90
C ARG A 85 6.32 -8.23 -29.89
N ARG A 86 7.08 -9.29 -29.58
CA ARG A 86 8.25 -9.28 -28.71
C ARG A 86 9.40 -8.46 -29.31
N LYS A 87 9.61 -8.51 -30.62
CA LYS A 87 10.54 -7.62 -31.36
C LYS A 87 10.05 -6.16 -31.40
N LYS A 88 8.74 -5.92 -31.52
CA LYS A 88 8.16 -4.56 -31.66
C LYS A 88 7.95 -3.81 -30.35
N PHE A 89 7.57 -4.50 -29.26
CA PHE A 89 7.21 -3.87 -27.98
C PHE A 89 8.11 -4.29 -26.81
N GLY A 90 9.11 -5.14 -27.07
CA GLY A 90 9.92 -5.75 -26.02
C GLY A 90 9.14 -6.74 -25.16
N ILE A 91 9.83 -7.36 -24.21
CA ILE A 91 9.21 -8.19 -23.17
C ILE A 91 8.90 -7.27 -21.98
N ILE A 92 7.64 -6.90 -21.80
CA ILE A 92 7.18 -6.34 -20.52
C ILE A 92 6.99 -7.51 -19.56
N SER A 93 8.09 -8.16 -19.16
CA SER A 93 8.02 -9.08 -18.04
C SER A 93 7.94 -8.22 -16.80
N ARG A 94 6.77 -8.22 -16.17
CA ARG A 94 6.69 -7.75 -14.79
C ARG A 94 7.64 -8.68 -14.03
N LYS A 95 8.64 -8.12 -13.37
CA LYS A 95 9.55 -8.88 -12.50
C LYS A 95 9.01 -8.81 -11.08
N TYR A 96 9.01 -9.94 -10.39
CA TYR A 96 8.65 -9.97 -8.97
C TYR A 96 9.62 -9.10 -8.17
N LYS A 97 9.08 -8.09 -7.49
CA LYS A 97 9.83 -7.23 -6.58
C LYS A 97 9.23 -7.38 -5.19
N PRO A 98 9.96 -7.98 -4.22
CA PRO A 98 9.49 -8.11 -2.84
C PRO A 98 9.09 -6.77 -2.22
N GLU A 99 9.77 -5.69 -2.61
CA GLU A 99 9.52 -4.33 -2.12
C GLU A 99 8.27 -3.65 -2.70
N ASP A 100 7.69 -4.22 -3.74
CA ASP A 100 6.44 -3.73 -4.34
C ASP A 100 5.25 -4.63 -3.97
N GLN A 101 5.49 -5.71 -3.21
CA GLN A 101 4.42 -6.59 -2.75
C GLN A 101 3.59 -5.93 -1.65
N PRO A 102 2.28 -6.22 -1.58
CA PRO A 102 1.43 -5.70 -0.52
C PRO A 102 1.96 -6.11 0.87
N TRP A 103 1.73 -5.22 1.83
CA TRP A 103 1.96 -5.51 3.24
C TRP A 103 0.79 -6.30 3.80
N ILE A 104 1.08 -7.40 4.48
CA ILE A 104 0.09 -8.15 5.25
C ILE A 104 0.31 -7.89 6.74
N LEU A 105 -0.76 -7.49 7.43
CA LEU A 105 -0.79 -7.25 8.86
C LEU A 105 -1.61 -8.34 9.55
N LYS A 106 -0.98 -9.12 10.43
CA LYS A 106 -1.61 -10.19 11.23
C LYS A 106 -1.70 -9.74 12.67
N VAL A 107 -2.91 -9.61 13.20
CA VAL A 107 -3.18 -9.20 14.58
C VAL A 107 -3.70 -10.41 15.37
N GLY A 108 -3.11 -10.73 16.52
CA GLY A 108 -3.61 -11.79 17.41
C GLY A 108 -3.07 -13.20 17.18
N GLY A 109 -1.95 -13.36 16.47
CA GLY A 109 -1.30 -14.68 16.28
C GLY A 109 -2.07 -15.64 15.35
N LYS A 110 -1.84 -16.95 15.49
CA LYS A 110 -2.41 -18.00 14.61
C LYS A 110 -3.94 -18.06 14.56
N THR A 111 -4.62 -17.50 15.56
CA THR A 111 -6.08 -17.44 15.71
C THR A 111 -6.67 -16.06 15.40
N GLY A 112 -5.84 -15.10 14.98
CA GLY A 112 -6.28 -13.75 14.62
C GLY A 112 -7.15 -13.73 13.37
N LYS A 113 -8.22 -12.93 13.39
CA LYS A 113 -9.20 -12.78 12.31
C LYS A 113 -8.50 -12.58 10.96
N LYS A 114 -8.84 -13.45 10.00
CA LYS A 114 -8.58 -13.23 8.57
C LYS A 114 -9.41 -12.07 8.05
#